data_AF-A0A381C582-F1
#
_entry.id   AF-A0A381C582-F1
#
_cell.length_a   1.000
_cell.length_b   1.000
_cell.length_c   1.000
_cell.angle_alpha   90.00
_cell.angle_beta   90.00
_cell.angle_gamma   90.00
#
_symmetry.space_group_name_H-M   'P 1'
#
loop_
_entity.id
_entity.type
_entity.pdbx_description
1 polymer ?
#
loop_
_entity_poly.entity_id
_entity_poly.type
_entity_poly.pdbx_seq_one_letter_code
_entity_poly.pdbx_strand_id
1 'polypeptide(L)'
;MALIYIQIRKNQITVRNIDIQQQATGNANFSTERLLVGDFIVAAQLLQKIGKPLMPRFNLPFNRPGILVHALEINQGGLSAVEISTLAELCSCLAFRTSGLVIATDERILSDSAAKAVFAAEPDAH
;
A
#
# COMPACT_ATOMS: atom_id res chain seq x y z
N MET A 1 0.75 -15.49 7.74
CA MET A 1 -0.06 -14.31 7.39
C MET A 1 0.53 -13.73 6.13
N ALA A 2 -0.27 -13.45 5.10
CA ALA A 2 0.26 -12.86 3.88
C ALA A 2 0.60 -11.37 4.11
N LEU A 3 1.72 -10.87 3.59
CA LEU A 3 2.09 -9.46 3.67
C LEU A 3 2.12 -8.83 2.28
N ILE A 4 1.32 -7.79 2.12
CA ILE A 4 1.21 -7.01 0.90
C ILE A 4 1.93 -5.69 1.10
N TYR A 5 2.94 -5.46 0.28
CA TYR A 5 3.71 -4.23 0.27
C TYR A 5 3.29 -3.38 -0.93
N ILE A 6 2.73 -2.20 -0.65
CA ILE A 6 2.24 -1.24 -1.63
C ILE A 6 3.19 -0.05 -1.63
N GLN A 7 3.81 0.21 -2.77
CA GLN A 7 4.64 1.37 -2.99
C GLN A 7 3.89 2.35 -3.87
N ILE A 8 3.78 3.59 -3.43
CA ILE A 8 3.14 4.67 -4.17
C ILE A 8 4.20 5.71 -4.50
N ARG A 9 4.21 6.11 -5.76
CA ARG A 9 5.04 7.17 -6.34
C ARG A 9 4.15 8.07 -7.19
N LYS A 10 4.72 9.15 -7.73
CA LYS A 10 3.99 10.01 -8.65
C LYS A 10 3.47 9.20 -9.85
N ASN A 11 2.16 9.11 -9.98
CA ASN A 11 1.44 8.41 -11.07
C ASN A 11 1.81 6.94 -11.27
N GLN A 12 2.34 6.29 -10.22
CA GLN A 12 2.73 4.88 -10.26
C GLN A 12 2.43 4.18 -8.93
N ILE A 13 1.87 2.98 -9.03
CA ILE A 13 1.66 2.08 -7.90
C ILE A 13 2.34 0.76 -8.20
N THR A 14 3.11 0.25 -7.24
CA THR A 14 3.66 -1.10 -7.27
C THR A 14 3.10 -1.88 -6.08
N VAL A 15 2.48 -3.03 -6.36
CA VAL A 15 2.00 -3.95 -5.34
C VAL A 15 2.88 -5.19 -5.37
N ARG A 16 3.37 -5.61 -4.21
CA ARG A 16 4.21 -6.79 -4.04
C ARG A 16 3.62 -7.68 -2.96
N ASN A 17 3.39 -8.94 -3.30
CA ASN A 17 3.11 -9.97 -2.31
C ASN A 17 4.45 -10.59 -1.89
N ILE A 18 4.86 -10.32 -0.65
CA ILE A 18 6.20 -10.69 -0.17
C ILE A 18 6.34 -12.21 -0.02
N ASP A 19 5.24 -12.92 0.25
CA ASP A 19 5.30 -14.37 0.53
C ASP A 19 5.49 -15.21 -0.73
N ILE A 20 4.92 -14.77 -1.85
CA ILE A 20 5.08 -15.44 -3.15
C ILE A 20 6.07 -14.74 -4.08
N GLN A 21 6.69 -13.65 -3.61
CA GLN A 21 7.66 -12.83 -4.35
C GLN A 21 7.15 -12.36 -5.73
N GLN A 22 5.85 -12.14 -5.85
CA GLN A 22 5.25 -11.60 -7.06
C GLN A 22 4.94 -10.12 -6.88
N GLN A 23 5.07 -9.37 -7.97
CA GLN A 23 4.76 -7.95 -7.98
C GLN A 23 4.09 -7.55 -9.29
N ALA A 24 3.29 -6.50 -9.21
CA ALA A 24 2.68 -5.84 -10.36
C ALA A 24 2.82 -4.34 -10.18
N THR A 25 3.16 -3.66 -11.28
CA THR A 25 3.26 -2.20 -11.33
C THR A 25 2.25 -1.68 -12.34
N GLY A 26 1.61 -0.56 -12.00
CA GLY A 26 0.72 0.15 -12.90
C GLY A 26 0.95 1.65 -12.83
N ASN A 27 0.56 2.34 -13.90
CA ASN A 27 0.66 3.78 -14.03
C ASN A 27 -0.70 4.37 -14.37
N ALA A 28 -1.03 5.53 -13.79
CA ALA A 28 -2.19 6.33 -14.14
C ALA A 28 -2.00 7.77 -13.62
N ASN A 29 -2.72 8.74 -14.19
CA ASN A 29 -2.64 10.14 -13.76
C ASN A 29 -3.51 10.36 -12.52
N PHE A 30 -2.95 10.08 -11.33
CA PHE A 30 -3.65 10.24 -10.06
C PHE A 30 -2.94 11.18 -9.07
N SER A 31 -1.70 11.57 -9.33
CA SER A 31 -0.94 12.49 -8.47
C SER A 31 -1.08 13.93 -8.94
N THR A 32 -0.88 14.87 -8.03
CA THR A 32 -0.77 16.31 -8.34
C THR A 32 0.66 16.78 -8.05
N GLU A 33 0.89 18.10 -8.08
CA GLU A 33 2.17 18.68 -7.64
C GLU A 33 2.41 18.55 -6.14
N ARG A 34 1.33 18.50 -5.34
CA ARG A 34 1.41 18.53 -3.86
C ARG A 34 0.91 17.26 -3.17
N LEU A 35 0.20 16.39 -3.88
CA LEU A 35 -0.35 15.16 -3.33
C LEU A 35 0.06 13.97 -4.17
N LEU A 36 0.57 12.93 -3.50
CA LEU A 36 0.86 11.66 -4.14
C LEU A 36 -0.43 10.99 -4.66
N VAL A 37 -1.53 11.14 -3.94
CA VAL A 37 -2.88 10.72 -4.35
C VAL A 37 -3.78 11.95 -4.37
N GLY A 38 -3.90 12.59 -5.53
CA GLY A 38 -4.80 13.73 -5.76
C GLY A 38 -6.12 13.36 -6.44
N ASP A 39 -6.13 12.33 -7.29
CA ASP A 39 -7.35 11.69 -7.79
C ASP A 39 -7.48 10.29 -7.18
N PHE A 40 -8.30 10.23 -6.12
CA PHE A 40 -8.52 9.01 -5.37
C PHE A 40 -9.13 7.89 -6.23
N ILE A 41 -10.09 8.22 -7.09
CA ILE A 41 -10.85 7.22 -7.85
C ILE A 41 -9.92 6.54 -8.87
N VAL A 42 -9.09 7.32 -9.56
CA VAL A 42 -8.11 6.79 -10.51
C VAL A 42 -7.08 5.91 -9.80
N ALA A 43 -6.55 6.34 -8.65
CA ALA A 43 -5.62 5.55 -7.85
C ALA A 43 -6.26 4.23 -7.36
N ALA A 44 -7.49 4.27 -6.85
CA ALA A 44 -8.20 3.11 -6.33
C ALA A 44 -8.50 2.07 -7.42
N GLN A 45 -8.92 2.52 -8.60
CA GLN A 45 -9.13 1.64 -9.75
C GLN A 45 -7.84 0.96 -10.20
N LEU A 46 -6.74 1.72 -10.28
CA LEU A 46 -5.42 1.19 -10.62
C LEU A 46 -4.97 0.14 -9.59
N LEU A 47 -5.05 0.49 -8.29
CA LEU A 47 -4.64 -0.39 -7.20
C LEU A 47 -5.44 -1.70 -7.21
N GLN A 48 -6.77 -1.63 -7.37
CA GLN A 48 -7.59 -2.83 -7.46
C GLN A 48 -7.23 -3.69 -8.67
N LYS A 49 -6.99 -3.07 -9.82
CA LYS A 49 -6.64 -3.77 -11.07
C LYS A 49 -5.35 -4.59 -10.92
N ILE A 50 -4.30 -4.00 -10.35
CA ILE A 50 -2.98 -4.64 -10.23
C ILE A 50 -2.84 -5.48 -8.95
N GLY A 51 -3.53 -5.10 -7.87
CA GLY A 51 -3.39 -5.70 -6.56
C GLY A 51 -4.27 -6.93 -6.33
N LYS A 52 -5.50 -6.97 -6.86
CA LYS A 52 -6.42 -8.10 -6.68
C LYS A 52 -5.81 -9.46 -7.08
N PRO A 53 -5.08 -9.59 -8.21
CA PRO A 53 -4.43 -10.85 -8.59
C PRO A 53 -3.34 -11.31 -7.61
N LEU A 54 -2.73 -10.38 -6.87
CA LEU A 54 -1.67 -10.65 -5.90
C LEU A 54 -2.20 -10.93 -4.50
N MET A 55 -3.51 -10.78 -4.26
CA MET A 55 -4.10 -11.08 -2.97
C MET A 55 -4.10 -12.58 -2.70
N PRO A 56 -3.87 -12.99 -1.43
CA PRO A 56 -4.12 -14.37 -1.04
C PRO A 56 -5.58 -14.74 -1.35
N ARG A 57 -5.82 -15.99 -1.78
CA ARG A 57 -7.17 -16.45 -2.13
C ARG A 57 -8.11 -16.32 -0.92
N PHE A 58 -9.23 -15.62 -1.13
CA PHE A 58 -10.25 -15.31 -0.13
C PHE A 58 -11.04 -16.52 0.41
N ASN A 59 -10.74 -17.74 -0.05
CA ASN A 59 -11.49 -18.95 0.32
C ASN A 59 -11.23 -19.44 1.76
N LEU A 60 -10.45 -18.70 2.55
CA LEU A 60 -10.14 -19.03 3.94
C LEU A 60 -10.56 -17.85 4.84
N PRO A 61 -11.56 -18.01 5.72
CA PRO A 61 -12.11 -16.93 6.55
C PRO A 61 -11.10 -16.29 7.53
N PHE A 62 -9.93 -16.91 7.70
CA PHE A 62 -8.84 -16.45 8.56
C PHE A 62 -7.65 -15.84 7.80
N ASN A 63 -7.70 -15.75 6.47
CA ASN A 63 -6.59 -15.24 5.68
C ASN A 63 -6.74 -13.72 5.47
N ARG A 64 -6.37 -12.95 6.49
CA ARG A 64 -6.33 -11.49 6.44
C ARG A 64 -4.90 -11.06 6.10
N PRO A 65 -4.67 -10.39 4.95
CA PRO A 65 -3.34 -9.88 4.66
C PRO A 65 -3.00 -8.72 5.59
N GLY A 66 -1.73 -8.64 6.00
CA GLY A 66 -1.15 -7.40 6.48
C GLY A 66 -0.88 -6.49 5.29
N ILE A 67 -1.08 -5.19 5.45
CA ILE A 67 -0.75 -4.20 4.43
C ILE A 67 0.31 -3.26 4.97
N LEU A 68 1.42 -3.16 4.24
CA LEU A 68 2.39 -2.09 4.41
C LEU A 68 2.29 -1.18 3.18
N VAL A 69 1.90 0.07 3.38
CA VAL A 69 1.88 1.09 2.32
C VAL A 69 3.01 2.08 2.52
N HIS A 70 3.64 2.49 1.43
CA HIS A 70 4.82 3.34 1.45
C HIS A 70 4.64 4.49 0.46
N ALA A 71 4.56 5.71 0.98
CA ALA A 71 4.58 6.93 0.18
C ALA A 71 6.04 7.35 -0.03
N LEU A 72 6.58 7.09 -1.23
CA LEU A 72 8.02 7.25 -1.52
C LEU A 72 8.39 8.65 -2.07
N GLU A 73 7.41 9.46 -2.42
CA GLU A 73 7.61 10.78 -3.04
C GLU A 73 6.55 11.76 -2.52
N ILE A 74 6.73 13.07 -2.80
CA ILE A 74 5.77 14.15 -2.50
C ILE A 74 5.31 14.12 -1.03
N ASN A 75 6.25 13.88 -0.11
CA ASN A 75 6.05 13.76 1.33
C ASN A 75 7.02 14.67 2.10
N GLN A 76 7.41 15.81 1.50
CA GLN A 76 8.32 16.78 2.10
C GLN A 76 7.72 17.36 3.39
N GLY A 77 8.32 17.04 4.53
CA GLY A 77 7.79 17.39 5.85
C GLY A 77 6.91 16.31 6.50
N GLY A 78 6.85 15.11 5.91
CA GLY A 78 6.00 14.00 6.36
C GLY A 78 4.63 14.01 5.68
N LEU A 79 3.80 13.03 6.04
CA LEU A 79 2.42 12.95 5.58
C LEU A 79 1.50 13.73 6.53
N SER A 80 0.63 14.55 5.96
CA SER A 80 -0.47 15.15 6.71
C SER A 80 -1.52 14.11 7.10
N ALA A 81 -2.36 14.43 8.10
CA ALA A 81 -3.45 13.55 8.52
C ALA A 81 -4.43 13.19 7.37
N VAL A 82 -4.63 14.11 6.42
CA VAL A 82 -5.47 13.88 5.24
C VAL A 82 -4.83 12.84 4.33
N GLU A 83 -3.52 12.92 4.12
CA GLU A 83 -2.78 11.96 3.29
C GLU A 83 -2.75 10.58 3.93
N ILE A 84 -2.52 10.50 5.24
CA ILE A 84 -2.58 9.25 6.01
C ILE A 84 -3.95 8.59 5.84
N SER A 85 -5.04 9.33 6.05
CA SER A 85 -6.40 8.81 5.87
C SER A 85 -6.68 8.38 4.42
N THR A 86 -6.21 9.16 3.45
CA THR A 86 -6.36 8.84 2.02
C THR A 86 -5.65 7.54 1.66
N LEU A 87 -4.43 7.32 2.17
CA LEU A 87 -3.68 6.08 1.96
C LEU A 87 -4.36 4.88 2.63
N ALA A 88 -4.89 5.05 3.85
CA ALA A 88 -5.61 4.00 4.55
C ALA A 88 -6.89 3.59 3.82
N GLU A 89 -7.67 4.56 3.33
CA GLU A 89 -8.87 4.32 2.55
C GLU A 89 -8.55 3.66 1.20
N LEU A 90 -7.47 4.09 0.55
CA LEU A 90 -6.99 3.49 -0.68
C LEU A 90 -6.62 2.02 -0.48
N CYS A 91 -5.93 1.68 0.62
CA CYS A 91 -5.60 0.29 0.96
C CYS A 91 -6.84 -0.54 1.28
N SER A 92 -7.85 0.06 1.90
CA SER A 92 -9.13 -0.59 2.20
C SER A 92 -9.90 -1.01 0.94
N CYS A 93 -9.68 -0.32 -0.19
CA CYS A 93 -10.22 -0.72 -1.50
C CYS A 93 -9.63 -2.05 -2.03
N LEU A 94 -8.47 -2.47 -1.52
CA LEU A 94 -7.81 -3.70 -1.93
C LEU A 94 -8.23 -4.90 -1.07
N ALA A 95 -8.33 -4.71 0.25
CA ALA A 95 -8.76 -5.74 1.18
C ALA A 95 -9.65 -5.17 2.29
N PHE A 96 -10.91 -5.60 2.31
CA PHE A 96 -11.89 -5.19 3.32
C PHE A 96 -11.56 -5.66 4.75
N ARG A 97 -10.80 -6.75 4.89
CA ARG A 97 -10.30 -7.23 6.17
C ARG A 97 -8.80 -7.41 6.09
N THR A 98 -8.07 -6.57 6.82
CA THR A 98 -6.63 -6.69 7.01
C THR A 98 -6.35 -7.21 8.42
N SER A 99 -5.16 -7.75 8.62
CA SER A 99 -4.64 -8.08 9.95
C SER A 99 -3.83 -6.94 10.58
N GLY A 100 -3.71 -5.83 9.85
CA GLY A 100 -2.94 -4.65 10.21
C GLY A 100 -2.70 -3.79 8.97
N LEU A 101 -2.56 -2.49 9.18
CA LEU A 101 -2.14 -1.52 8.17
C LEU A 101 -1.01 -0.69 8.76
N VAL A 102 0.10 -0.59 8.02
CA VAL A 102 1.24 0.24 8.39
C VAL A 102 1.53 1.20 7.26
N ILE A 103 1.68 2.48 7.59
CA ILE A 103 2.00 3.55 6.64
C ILE A 103 3.46 3.97 6.88
N ALA A 104 4.35 3.59 5.98
CA ALA A 104 5.74 4.00 5.98
C ALA A 104 5.92 5.33 5.24
N THR A 105 6.79 6.17 5.77
CA THR A 105 7.11 7.52 5.25
C THR A 105 8.58 7.66 4.86
N ASP A 106 9.36 6.58 4.89
CA ASP A 106 10.76 6.60 4.47
C ASP A 106 10.84 6.89 2.95
N GLU A 107 11.94 7.49 2.51
CA GLU A 107 12.17 7.73 1.08
C GLU A 107 12.73 6.48 0.38
N ARG A 108 13.25 5.50 1.15
CA ARG A 108 13.93 4.32 0.62
C ARG A 108 13.00 3.12 0.54
N ILE A 109 13.02 2.46 -0.62
CA ILE A 109 12.33 1.18 -0.80
C ILE A 109 12.90 0.16 0.19
N LEU A 110 12.01 -0.46 0.97
CA LEU A 110 12.34 -1.55 1.85
C LEU A 110 12.55 -2.86 1.08
N SER A 111 13.55 -3.64 1.47
CA SER A 111 13.66 -5.04 1.07
C SER A 111 12.54 -5.87 1.70
N ASP A 112 12.30 -7.08 1.20
CA ASP A 112 11.25 -7.97 1.74
C ASP A 112 11.43 -8.25 3.24
N SER A 113 12.66 -8.42 3.70
CA SER A 113 12.97 -8.65 5.12
C SER A 113 12.75 -7.38 5.95
N ALA A 114 13.11 -6.21 5.44
CA ALA A 114 12.90 -4.94 6.12
C ALA A 114 11.40 -4.59 6.20
N ALA A 115 10.64 -4.80 5.11
CA ALA A 115 9.20 -4.62 5.07
C ALA A 115 8.48 -5.50 6.11
N LYS A 116 8.90 -6.77 6.23
CA LYS A 116 8.40 -7.68 7.27
C LYS A 116 8.72 -7.18 8.69
N ALA A 117 9.92 -6.69 8.92
CA ALA A 117 10.33 -6.18 10.23
C ALA A 117 9.54 -4.92 10.62
N VAL A 118 9.39 -3.96 9.70
CA VAL A 118 8.61 -2.74 9.91
C VAL A 118 7.15 -3.07 10.23
N PHE A 119 6.53 -3.95 9.43
CA PHE A 119 5.15 -4.35 9.68
C PHE A 119 4.97 -5.08 11.03
N ALA A 120 5.95 -5.91 11.43
CA ALA A 120 5.88 -6.65 12.69
C ALA A 120 6.08 -5.76 13.93
N ALA A 121 6.74 -4.61 13.79
CA ALA A 121 6.97 -3.69 14.91
C ALA A 121 5.69 -2.94 15.31
N GLU A 122 4.84 -2.58 14.35
CA GLU A 122 3.66 -1.72 14.61
C GLU A 122 2.44 -2.10 13.73
N PRO A 123 1.81 -3.27 13.91
CA PRO A 123 0.74 -3.73 13.03
C PRO A 123 -0.56 -2.89 13.08
N ASP A 124 -0.76 -2.06 14.12
CA ASP A 124 -1.99 -1.30 14.39
C ASP A 124 -1.83 0.24 14.28
N ALA A 125 -0.74 0.74 13.67
CA ALA A 125 -0.49 2.18 13.57
C ALA A 125 -1.43 2.85 12.55
N HIS A 126 -2.39 3.64 13.06
CA HIS A 126 -3.25 4.55 12.29
C HIS A 126 -3.03 6.01 12.70
#